data_AF-A0AAF0FFQ3-F1
#
_entry.id   AF-A0AAF0FFQ3-F1
#
_cell.length_a   1.000
_cell.length_b   1.000
_cell.length_c   1.000
_cell.angle_alpha   90.00
_cell.angle_beta   90.00
_cell.angle_gamma   90.00
#
_symmetry.space_group_name_H-M   'P 1'
#
loop_
_entity.id
_entity.type
_entity.pdbx_description
1 polymer ?
#
loop_
_entity_poly.entity_id
_entity_poly.type
_entity_poly.pdbx_seq_one_letter_code
_entity_poly.pdbx_strand_id
1 'polypeptide(L)'
;MNVEPLEKEPRSYPEANANGLRKKTGSTLKFKYAKAPSGVDSNLLILLHGLGGRAEPFFELGCMLQQTLPQTAILSAQGAKQVPLLDEDAWMWWTSFDMLGELLPNPNPTLAIQDIHALLEYLTASVDDGGCGWNASHVHIFGGDQTRL
;
A
#
# COMPACT_ATOMS: atom_id res chain seq x y z
N MET A 1 -24.25 -18.64 29.14
CA MET A 1 -24.40 -18.74 27.67
C MET A 1 -23.00 -18.93 27.13
N ASN A 2 -22.63 -20.17 26.77
CA ASN A 2 -21.34 -20.43 26.14
C ASN A 2 -21.50 -20.05 24.67
N VAL A 3 -20.84 -18.97 24.26
CA VAL A 3 -20.73 -18.61 22.83
C VAL A 3 -19.56 -19.43 22.32
N GLU A 4 -19.83 -20.49 21.57
CA GLU A 4 -18.75 -21.20 20.87
C GLU A 4 -18.10 -20.21 19.89
N PRO A 5 -16.76 -20.18 19.80
CA PRO A 5 -16.08 -19.35 18.82
C PRO A 5 -16.57 -19.78 17.43
N LEU A 6 -17.11 -18.83 16.65
CA LEU A 6 -17.37 -19.04 15.23
C LEU A 6 -16.05 -19.52 14.58
N GLU A 7 -16.05 -20.74 14.05
CA GLU A 7 -15.00 -21.19 13.15
C GLU A 7 -14.93 -20.20 12.00
N LYS A 8 -13.90 -19.35 12.00
CA LYS A 8 -13.64 -18.47 10.86
C LYS A 8 -12.98 -19.33 9.81
N GLU A 9 -13.71 -19.63 8.74
CA GLU A 9 -13.11 -20.27 7.58
C GLU A 9 -11.83 -19.52 7.15
N PRO A 10 -10.79 -20.25 6.72
CA PRO A 10 -9.57 -19.64 6.23
C PRO A 10 -9.90 -18.72 5.04
N ARG A 11 -9.74 -17.41 5.22
CA ARG A 11 -9.90 -16.42 4.17
C ARG A 11 -8.63 -16.40 3.33
N SER A 12 -8.75 -16.73 2.05
CA SER A 12 -7.68 -16.51 1.08
C SER A 12 -8.17 -15.51 0.06
N TYR A 13 -7.46 -14.39 -0.08
CA TYR A 13 -7.79 -13.38 -1.08
C TYR A 13 -6.93 -13.57 -2.33
N PRO A 14 -7.41 -13.12 -3.50
CA PRO A 14 -6.58 -13.02 -4.69
C PRO A 14 -5.33 -12.20 -4.42
N GLU A 15 -4.22 -12.58 -5.05
CA GLU A 15 -2.98 -11.82 -4.95
C GLU A 15 -3.13 -10.46 -5.65
N ALA A 16 -3.04 -9.38 -4.87
CA ALA A 16 -3.09 -8.03 -5.41
C ALA A 16 -1.90 -7.80 -6.34
N ASN A 17 -2.16 -7.27 -7.54
CA ASN A 17 -1.11 -6.97 -8.51
C ASN A 17 -1.44 -5.74 -9.37
N ALA A 18 -0.41 -5.12 -9.94
CA ALA A 18 -0.54 -3.88 -10.70
C ALA A 18 -1.45 -4.00 -11.94
N ASN A 19 -1.55 -5.19 -12.54
CA ASN A 19 -2.45 -5.40 -13.68
C ASN A 19 -3.92 -5.38 -13.26
N GLY A 20 -4.25 -6.02 -12.13
CA GLY A 20 -5.59 -5.96 -11.54
C GLY A 20 -6.00 -4.54 -11.19
N LEU A 21 -5.11 -3.81 -10.48
CA LEU A 21 -5.34 -2.40 -10.15
C LEU A 21 -5.63 -1.54 -11.38
N ARG A 22 -4.76 -1.62 -12.40
CA ARG A 22 -4.91 -0.85 -13.65
C ARG A 22 -6.21 -1.19 -14.36
N LYS A 23 -6.57 -2.47 -14.44
CA LYS A 23 -7.80 -2.90 -15.11
C LYS A 23 -9.05 -2.36 -14.39
N LYS A 24 -9.01 -2.30 -13.06
CA LYS A 24 -10.15 -1.86 -12.24
C LYS A 24 -10.32 -0.34 -12.22
N THR A 25 -9.22 0.39 -12.03
CA THR A 25 -9.27 1.82 -11.69
C THR A 25 -8.54 2.73 -12.68
N GLY A 26 -7.76 2.16 -13.60
CA GLY A 26 -6.86 2.92 -14.47
C GLY A 26 -5.57 3.40 -13.80
N SER A 27 -5.42 3.27 -12.47
CA SER A 27 -4.20 3.67 -11.78
C SER A 27 -2.99 2.85 -12.22
N THR A 28 -1.84 3.52 -12.32
CA THR A 28 -0.53 2.91 -12.62
C THR A 28 0.36 2.81 -11.38
N LEU A 29 -0.21 2.96 -10.19
CA LEU A 29 0.53 2.87 -8.93
C LEU A 29 1.29 1.54 -8.86
N LYS A 30 2.59 1.64 -8.56
CA LYS A 30 3.46 0.47 -8.39
C LYS A 30 3.45 0.04 -6.93
N PHE A 31 3.35 -1.26 -6.70
CA PHE A 31 3.42 -1.83 -5.37
C PHE A 31 3.93 -3.27 -5.41
N LYS A 32 4.36 -3.76 -4.25
CA LYS A 32 4.67 -5.16 -3.99
C LYS A 32 3.65 -5.74 -3.03
N TYR A 33 3.39 -7.04 -3.16
CA TYR A 33 2.45 -7.77 -2.32
C TYR A 33 3.07 -9.09 -1.84
N ALA A 34 2.80 -9.48 -0.61
CA ALA A 34 3.09 -10.79 -0.06
C ALA A 34 1.85 -11.32 0.68
N LYS A 35 1.49 -12.58 0.43
CA LYS A 35 0.47 -13.30 1.21
C LYS A 35 0.93 -13.50 2.65
N ALA A 36 -0.03 -13.73 3.54
CA ALA A 36 0.27 -14.14 4.91
C ALA A 36 0.97 -15.52 4.93
N PRO A 37 2.02 -15.71 5.75
CA PRO A 37 2.77 -16.97 5.78
C PRO A 37 1.97 -18.16 6.30
N SER A 38 0.91 -17.92 7.08
CA SER A 38 -0.01 -18.98 7.52
C SER A 38 -0.91 -19.53 6.40
N GLY A 39 -0.92 -18.89 5.22
CA GLY A 39 -1.88 -19.17 4.15
C GLY A 39 -3.28 -18.62 4.39
N VAL A 40 -3.52 -17.96 5.54
CA VAL A 40 -4.78 -17.30 5.88
C VAL A 40 -4.55 -15.79 5.93
N ASP A 41 -5.16 -15.08 4.98
CA ASP A 41 -5.08 -13.64 4.85
C ASP A 41 -6.17 -12.99 5.72
N SER A 42 -5.96 -12.93 7.04
CA SER A 42 -6.93 -12.33 7.96
C SER A 42 -6.87 -10.80 7.97
N ASN A 43 -5.67 -10.23 7.80
CA ASN A 43 -5.42 -8.79 7.78
C ASN A 43 -4.50 -8.42 6.62
N LEU A 44 -4.60 -7.18 6.15
CA LEU A 44 -3.70 -6.57 5.17
C LEU A 44 -3.04 -5.35 5.80
N LEU A 45 -1.72 -5.30 5.77
CA LEU A 45 -0.94 -4.12 6.14
C LEU A 45 -0.38 -3.45 4.89
N ILE A 46 -0.84 -2.24 4.62
CA ILE A 46 -0.36 -1.35 3.55
C ILE A 46 0.71 -0.42 4.14
N LEU A 47 1.88 -0.42 3.52
CA LEU A 47 3.03 0.38 3.91
C LEU A 47 3.31 1.47 2.88
N LEU A 48 3.39 2.71 3.36
CA LEU A 48 3.67 3.89 2.54
C LEU A 48 4.99 4.52 3.00
N HIS A 49 5.97 4.63 2.11
CA HIS A 49 7.26 5.22 2.46
C HIS A 49 7.18 6.75 2.62
N GLY A 50 8.12 7.32 3.37
CA GLY A 50 8.28 8.77 3.51
C GLY A 50 9.04 9.42 2.35
N LEU A 51 9.23 10.74 2.41
CA LEU A 51 10.01 11.49 1.41
C LEU A 51 11.43 10.92 1.22
N GLY A 52 11.85 10.73 -0.02
CA GLY A 52 13.15 10.16 -0.38
C GLY A 52 13.24 8.64 -0.21
N GLY A 53 12.22 8.01 0.37
CA GLY A 53 12.17 6.57 0.57
C GLY A 53 11.84 5.77 -0.69
N ARG A 54 11.91 4.45 -0.55
CA ARG A 54 11.48 3.45 -1.56
C ARG A 54 10.46 2.51 -0.92
N ALA A 55 9.62 1.89 -1.74
CA ALA A 55 8.71 0.86 -1.26
C ALA A 55 9.43 -0.40 -0.77
N GLU A 56 10.63 -0.70 -1.31
CA GLU A 56 11.36 -1.95 -1.02
C GLU A 56 11.69 -2.14 0.46
N PRO A 57 12.36 -1.20 1.16
CA PRO A 57 12.72 -1.42 2.56
C PRO A 57 11.49 -1.54 3.46
N PHE A 58 10.39 -0.86 3.10
CA PHE A 58 9.11 -1.02 3.79
C PHE A 58 8.50 -2.39 3.52
N PHE A 59 8.57 -2.91 2.29
CA PHE A 59 8.11 -4.26 1.98
C PHE A 59 8.88 -5.32 2.79
N GLU A 60 10.21 -5.22 2.83
CA GLU A 60 11.07 -6.08 3.64
C GLU A 60 10.73 -6.00 5.13
N LEU A 61 10.51 -4.79 5.66
CA LEU A 61 10.03 -4.59 7.03
C LEU A 61 8.69 -5.29 7.27
N GLY A 62 7.72 -5.14 6.38
CA GLY A 62 6.43 -5.81 6.46
C GLY A 62 6.58 -7.33 6.50
N CYS A 63 7.42 -7.89 5.62
CA CYS A 63 7.71 -9.32 5.60
C CYS A 63 8.39 -9.80 6.90
N MET A 64 9.27 -8.99 7.51
CA MET A 64 9.83 -9.31 8.84
C MET A 64 8.74 -9.32 9.92
N LEU A 65 7.79 -8.37 9.89
CA LEU A 65 6.67 -8.33 10.85
C LEU A 65 5.75 -9.56 10.74
N GLN A 66 5.69 -10.24 9.59
CA GLN A 66 4.91 -11.48 9.46
C GLN A 66 5.40 -12.61 10.39
N GLN A 67 6.62 -12.52 10.94
CA GLN A 67 7.11 -13.44 11.98
C GLN A 67 6.27 -13.37 13.27
N THR A 68 5.72 -12.20 13.60
CA THR A 68 4.85 -11.99 14.77
C THR A 68 3.38 -11.78 14.38
N LEU A 69 3.11 -11.56 13.08
CA LEU A 69 1.78 -11.36 12.49
C LEU A 69 1.51 -12.40 11.38
N PRO A 70 1.38 -13.70 11.70
CA PRO A 70 1.40 -14.77 10.69
C PRO A 70 0.17 -14.82 9.76
N GLN A 71 -0.91 -14.09 10.10
CA GLN A 71 -2.14 -13.98 9.30
C GLN A 71 -2.29 -12.60 8.63
N THR A 72 -1.18 -11.86 8.48
CA THR A 72 -1.18 -10.53 7.88
C THR A 72 -0.47 -10.57 6.53
N ALA A 73 -1.19 -10.28 5.46
CA ALA A 73 -0.62 -9.99 4.15
C ALA A 73 0.01 -8.59 4.15
N ILE A 74 1.02 -8.40 3.31
CA ILE A 74 1.79 -7.16 3.22
C ILE A 74 1.64 -6.56 1.83
N LEU A 75 1.40 -5.26 1.76
CA LEU A 75 1.49 -4.48 0.54
C LEU A 75 2.37 -3.25 0.79
N SER A 76 3.33 -2.97 -0.07
CA SER A 76 4.14 -1.74 0.00
C SER A 76 4.06 -1.00 -1.33
N ALA A 77 3.65 0.26 -1.29
CA ALA A 77 3.40 1.06 -2.50
C ALA A 77 4.48 2.14 -2.70
N GLN A 78 4.79 2.41 -3.96
CA GLN A 78 5.85 3.33 -4.39
C GLN A 78 5.25 4.65 -4.85
N GLY A 79 5.69 5.76 -4.25
CA GLY A 79 5.38 7.11 -4.72
C GLY A 79 5.80 7.29 -6.18
N ALA A 80 4.99 8.01 -6.96
CA ALA A 80 5.10 8.03 -8.42
C ALA A 80 6.20 8.97 -8.97
N LYS A 81 6.77 9.84 -8.14
CA LYS A 81 7.71 10.88 -8.58
C LYS A 81 9.09 10.66 -7.99
N GLN A 82 10.12 10.83 -8.80
CA GLN A 82 11.51 10.83 -8.33
C GLN A 82 11.85 12.22 -7.74
N VAL A 83 12.60 12.25 -6.65
CA VAL A 83 13.10 13.50 -6.07
C VAL A 83 14.12 14.12 -7.04
N PRO A 84 13.98 15.41 -7.41
CA PRO A 84 14.94 16.07 -8.30
C PRO A 84 16.34 16.16 -7.70
N LEU A 85 17.36 16.23 -8.56
CA LEU A 85 18.77 16.53 -8.21
C LEU A 85 19.48 15.54 -7.28
N LEU A 86 18.83 14.43 -6.91
CA LEU A 86 19.48 13.33 -6.22
C LEU A 86 19.92 12.27 -7.23
N ASP A 87 21.19 11.89 -7.19
CA ASP A 87 21.73 10.75 -7.94
C ASP A 87 21.22 9.41 -7.39
N GLU A 88 20.64 9.42 -6.19
CA GLU A 88 20.07 8.28 -5.51
C GLU A 88 18.63 7.99 -5.99
N ASP A 89 18.22 6.72 -5.89
CA ASP A 89 16.87 6.27 -6.20
C ASP A 89 15.88 6.68 -5.10
N ALA A 90 15.59 7.98 -5.03
CA ALA A 90 14.78 8.64 -4.02
C ALA A 90 13.42 9.08 -4.58
N TRP A 91 12.33 8.78 -3.86
CA TRP A 91 10.98 9.00 -4.38
C TRP A 91 10.08 9.84 -3.46
N MET A 92 9.06 10.43 -4.06
CA MET A 92 8.04 11.24 -3.41
C MET A 92 6.64 10.92 -3.98
N TRP A 93 5.59 11.10 -3.18
CA TRP A 93 4.21 10.86 -3.63
C TRP A 93 3.68 12.07 -4.39
N TRP A 94 4.04 13.27 -3.94
CA TRP A 94 3.79 14.53 -4.64
C TRP A 94 5.06 15.36 -4.77
N THR A 95 5.04 16.33 -5.68
CA THR A 95 6.16 17.24 -5.86
C THR A 95 6.31 18.11 -4.62
N SER A 96 7.42 17.96 -3.92
CA SER A 96 7.80 18.79 -2.76
C SER A 96 8.90 19.79 -3.09
N PHE A 97 9.67 19.57 -4.15
CA PHE A 97 10.79 20.42 -4.54
C PHE A 97 10.62 20.94 -5.97
N ASP A 98 11.13 22.14 -6.24
CA ASP A 98 11.31 22.62 -7.61
C ASP A 98 12.57 22.01 -8.26
N MET A 99 12.88 22.44 -9.49
CA MET A 99 14.03 21.94 -10.24
C MET A 99 15.39 22.39 -9.68
N LEU A 100 15.40 23.36 -8.75
CA LEU A 100 16.59 23.82 -8.04
C LEU A 100 16.75 23.12 -6.68
N GLY A 101 15.77 22.30 -6.27
CA GLY A 101 15.76 21.61 -4.99
C GLY A 101 15.15 22.44 -3.86
N GLU A 102 14.54 23.59 -4.16
CA GLU A 102 13.89 24.44 -3.17
C GLU A 102 12.51 23.89 -2.79
N LEU A 103 12.15 23.98 -1.51
CA LEU A 103 10.88 23.47 -1.01
C LEU A 103 9.70 24.28 -1.59
N LEU A 104 8.74 23.57 -2.17
CA LEU A 104 7.51 24.19 -2.65
C LEU A 104 6.63 24.60 -1.47
N PRO A 105 6.14 25.85 -1.42
CA PRO A 105 5.36 26.32 -0.28
C PRO A 105 3.99 25.66 -0.20
N ASN A 106 3.39 25.27 -1.33
CA ASN A 106 2.06 24.64 -1.40
C ASN A 106 2.11 23.38 -2.29
N PRO A 107 2.67 22.27 -1.79
CA PRO A 107 2.70 21.02 -2.53
C PRO A 107 1.27 20.50 -2.75
N ASN A 108 1.01 19.86 -3.90
CA ASN A 108 -0.30 19.33 -4.26
C ASN A 108 -0.32 17.79 -4.18
N PRO A 109 -0.94 17.19 -3.14
CA PRO A 109 -1.02 15.75 -2.96
C PRO A 109 -2.16 15.06 -3.74
N THR A 110 -2.96 15.80 -4.52
CA THR A 110 -4.21 15.29 -5.11
C THR A 110 -4.04 13.98 -5.86
N LEU A 111 -3.03 13.89 -6.74
CA LEU A 111 -2.79 12.67 -7.54
C LEU A 111 -2.39 11.47 -6.66
N ALA A 112 -1.56 11.69 -5.64
CA ALA A 112 -1.17 10.65 -4.71
C ALA A 112 -2.36 10.10 -3.93
N ILE A 113 -3.24 11.01 -3.45
CA ILE A 113 -4.47 10.62 -2.75
C ILE A 113 -5.40 9.85 -3.69
N GLN A 114 -5.52 10.27 -4.95
CA GLN A 114 -6.31 9.54 -5.96
C GLN A 114 -5.76 8.13 -6.22
N ASP A 115 -4.44 7.97 -6.32
CA ASP A 115 -3.81 6.66 -6.49
C ASP A 115 -4.01 5.75 -5.27
N ILE A 116 -3.88 6.29 -4.05
CA ILE A 116 -4.14 5.54 -2.80
C ILE A 116 -5.62 5.16 -2.72
N HIS A 117 -6.53 6.07 -3.07
CA HIS A 117 -7.96 5.79 -3.11
C HIS A 117 -8.28 4.69 -4.12
N ALA A 118 -7.71 4.76 -5.33
CA ALA A 118 -7.86 3.73 -6.36
C ALA A 118 -7.33 2.37 -5.88
N LEU A 119 -6.20 2.34 -5.17
CA LEU A 119 -5.69 1.12 -4.56
C LEU A 119 -6.69 0.53 -3.55
N LEU A 120 -7.26 1.36 -2.66
CA LEU A 120 -8.24 0.90 -1.67
C LEU A 120 -9.54 0.42 -2.32
N GLU A 121 -10.02 1.11 -3.36
CA GLU A 121 -11.17 0.71 -4.16
C GLU A 121 -10.93 -0.67 -4.78
N TYR A 122 -9.78 -0.88 -5.43
CA TYR A 122 -9.40 -2.17 -6.00
C TYR A 122 -9.31 -3.28 -4.95
N LEU A 123 -8.66 -3.03 -3.82
CA LEU A 123 -8.48 -4.02 -2.77
C LEU A 123 -9.81 -4.45 -2.13
N THR A 124 -10.75 -3.52 -1.97
CA THR A 124 -12.01 -3.75 -1.26
C THR A 124 -13.18 -4.12 -2.17
N ALA A 125 -13.11 -3.82 -3.47
CA ALA A 125 -14.09 -4.29 -4.45
C ALA A 125 -14.15 -5.83 -4.46
N SER A 126 -15.34 -6.38 -4.71
CA SER A 126 -15.53 -7.83 -4.75
C SER A 126 -14.72 -8.48 -5.86
N VAL A 127 -14.42 -9.77 -5.72
CA VAL A 127 -13.69 -10.54 -6.74
C VAL A 127 -14.47 -10.58 -8.06
N ASP A 128 -15.80 -10.68 -8.00
CA ASP A 128 -16.67 -10.66 -9.18
C ASP A 128 -16.63 -9.32 -9.94
N ASP A 129 -16.34 -8.24 -9.21
CA ASP A 129 -16.16 -6.89 -9.77
C ASP A 129 -14.69 -6.56 -10.10
N GLY A 130 -13.84 -7.60 -10.15
CA GLY A 130 -12.43 -7.53 -10.52
C GLY A 130 -11.50 -6.98 -9.44
N GLY A 131 -11.95 -6.92 -8.19
CA GLY A 131 -11.16 -6.53 -7.01
C GLY A 131 -10.57 -7.72 -6.24
N CYS A 132 -10.09 -7.45 -5.02
CA CYS A 132 -9.52 -8.48 -4.14
C CYS A 132 -10.49 -8.94 -3.03
N GLY A 133 -11.60 -8.25 -2.81
CA GLY A 133 -12.62 -8.63 -1.83
C GLY A 133 -12.25 -8.40 -0.37
N TRP A 134 -11.19 -7.64 -0.07
CA TRP A 134 -10.82 -7.33 1.30
C TRP A 134 -11.94 -6.57 2.01
N ASN A 135 -12.32 -7.01 3.20
CA ASN A 135 -13.14 -6.17 4.06
C ASN A 135 -12.29 -5.00 4.59
N ALA A 136 -12.77 -3.77 4.43
CA ALA A 136 -12.08 -2.56 4.86
C ALA A 136 -11.66 -2.58 6.35
N SER A 137 -12.39 -3.28 7.24
CA SER A 137 -12.04 -3.39 8.66
C SER A 137 -10.78 -4.21 8.93
N HIS A 138 -10.29 -4.97 7.94
CA HIS A 138 -9.05 -5.75 8.02
C HIS A 138 -7.90 -5.13 7.23
N VAL A 139 -8.09 -3.93 6.65
CA VAL A 139 -7.06 -3.21 5.92
C VAL A 139 -6.49 -2.13 6.82
N HIS A 140 -5.20 -2.19 7.09
CA HIS A 140 -4.47 -1.27 7.96
C HIS A 140 -3.43 -0.52 7.14
N ILE A 141 -3.29 0.78 7.35
CA ILE A 141 -2.29 1.61 6.67
C ILE A 141 -1.30 2.12 7.69
N PHE A 142 -0.01 1.94 7.41
CA PHE A 142 1.08 2.54 8.16
C PHE A 142 1.96 3.33 7.20
N GLY A 143 2.11 4.63 7.47
CA GLY A 143 2.84 5.55 6.61
C GLY A 143 4.01 6.19 7.35
N GLY A 144 5.16 6.25 6.67
CA GLY A 144 6.22 7.18 7.02
C GLY A 144 5.86 8.61 6.61
N ASP A 145 6.52 9.59 7.22
CA ASP A 145 6.23 10.98 6.97
C ASP A 145 6.70 11.42 5.57
N GLN A 146 5.82 12.08 4.82
CA GLN A 146 6.17 12.86 3.65
C GLN A 146 5.86 14.31 4.00
N THR A 147 6.75 14.90 4.80
CA THR A 147 6.45 16.13 5.51
C THR A 147 6.24 17.30 4.57
N ARG A 148 5.34 18.18 5.01
CA ARG A 148 5.44 19.63 4.87
C ARG A 148 5.84 20.13 6.26
N LEU A 149 7.02 20.72 6.42
CA LEU A 149 7.32 21.61 7.56
C LEU A 149 7.32 23.03 7.04
#